data_AF-A0AAU7M8N3-F1
#
_entry.id   AF-A0AAU7M8N3-F1
#
_cell.length_a   1.000
_cell.length_b   1.000
_cell.length_c   1.000
_cell.angle_alpha   90.00
_cell.angle_beta   90.00
_cell.angle_gamma   90.00
#
_symmetry.space_group_name_H-M   'P 1'
#
loop_
_entity.id
_entity.type
_entity.pdbx_description
1 polymer ?
#
loop_
_entity_poly.entity_id
_entity_poly.type
_entity_poly.pdbx_seq_one_letter_code
_entity_poly.pdbx_strand_id
1 'polypeptide(L)' 'MNSQEQRTEALAPARAARQKQWERQADPAGVLSADELAAAVDRLKKAHYRRMALASAKKRSRDAA' A
#
# COMPACT_ATOMS: atom_id res chain seq x y z
N MET A 1 -16.99 -19.71 11.52
CA MET A 1 -16.21 -18.45 11.51
C MET A 1 -14.86 -18.78 10.88
N ASN A 2 -14.47 -18.12 9.78
CA ASN A 2 -13.20 -18.46 9.12
C ASN A 2 -12.02 -18.10 10.02
N SER A 3 -11.04 -19.01 10.13
CA SER A 3 -9.78 -18.75 10.84
C SER A 3 -9.08 -17.52 10.24
N GLN A 4 -8.23 -16.86 11.04
CA GLN A 4 -7.37 -15.79 10.55
C GLN A 4 -6.49 -16.24 9.37
N GLU A 5 -6.03 -17.49 9.39
CA GLU A 5 -5.25 -18.10 8.31
C GLU A 5 -6.06 -18.22 7.03
N GLN A 6 -7.28 -18.78 7.11
CA GLN A 6 -8.19 -18.91 5.97
C GLN A 6 -8.55 -17.54 5.36
N ARG A 7 -8.73 -16.51 6.19
CA ARG A 7 -8.94 -15.13 5.69
C ARG A 7 -7.70 -14.56 5.02
N THR A 8 -6.52 -14.90 5.53
CA THR A 8 -5.25 -14.42 4.98
C THR A 8 -4.98 -15.06 3.62
N GLU A 9 -5.22 -16.36 3.51
CA GLU A 9 -5.10 -17.12 2.27
C GLU A 9 -6.10 -16.64 1.22
N ALA A 10 -7.37 -16.44 1.59
CA ALA A 10 -8.39 -15.90 0.68
C ALA A 10 -8.01 -14.51 0.11
N LEU A 11 -7.26 -13.70 0.86
CA LEU A 11 -6.79 -12.38 0.45
C LEU A 11 -5.43 -12.40 -0.26
N ALA A 12 -4.73 -13.54 -0.33
CA ALA A 12 -3.45 -13.66 -1.02
C ALA A 12 -3.47 -13.14 -2.48
N PRO A 13 -4.46 -13.50 -3.34
CA PRO A 13 -4.49 -12.99 -4.71
C PRO A 13 -4.68 -11.47 -4.77
N ALA A 14 -5.52 -10.91 -3.89
CA ALA A 14 -5.74 -9.47 -3.81
C ALA A 14 -4.48 -8.72 -3.34
N ARG A 15 -3.73 -9.28 -2.37
CA ARG A 15 -2.46 -8.70 -1.92
C ARG A 15 -1.41 -8.72 -3.03
N ALA A 16 -1.31 -9.83 -3.79
CA ALA A 16 -0.40 -9.93 -4.92
C ALA A 16 -0.75 -8.93 -6.03
N ALA A 17 -2.04 -8.77 -6.37
CA ALA A 17 -2.48 -7.78 -7.36
C ALA A 17 -2.17 -6.34 -6.93
N ARG A 18 -2.38 -6.01 -5.65
CA ARG A 18 -2.01 -4.71 -5.09
C ARG A 18 -0.50 -4.48 -5.10
N GLN A 19 0.29 -5.50 -4.80
CA GLN A 19 1.75 -5.41 -4.88
C GLN A 19 2.21 -5.10 -6.32
N LYS A 20 1.67 -5.80 -7.32
CA LYS A 20 1.92 -5.50 -8.75
C LYS A 20 1.47 -4.11 -9.18
N GLN A 21 0.44 -3.55 -8.55
CA GLN A 21 0.03 -2.17 -8.79
C GLN A 21 1.09 -1.19 -8.27
N TRP A 22 1.66 -1.45 -7.09
CA TRP A 22 2.72 -0.62 -6.51
C TRP A 22 4.00 -0.67 -7.35
N GLU A 23 4.40 -1.86 -7.78
CA GLU A 23 5.60 -2.04 -8.62
C GLU A 23 5.46 -1.27 -9.94
N ARG A 24 4.34 -1.41 -10.65
CA ARG A 24 4.08 -0.65 -11.89
C ARG A 24 4.05 0.86 -11.70
N GLN A 25 3.65 1.33 -10.52
CA GLN A 25 3.66 2.76 -10.20
C GLN A 25 5.05 3.26 -9.81
N ALA A 26 5.83 2.42 -9.12
CA ALA A 26 7.18 2.73 -8.68
C ALA A 26 8.19 2.70 -9.85
N ASP A 27 7.98 1.79 -10.80
CA ASP A 27 8.80 1.66 -11.99
C ASP A 27 7.93 1.38 -13.24
N PRO A 28 7.37 2.42 -13.86
CA PRO A 28 6.57 2.28 -15.08
C PRO A 28 7.39 1.79 -16.28
N ALA A 29 8.69 2.05 -16.29
CA ALA A 29 9.59 1.73 -17.41
C ALA A 29 10.27 0.36 -17.25
N GLY A 30 10.22 -0.24 -16.05
CA GLY A 30 10.83 -1.55 -15.77
C GLY A 30 12.36 -1.52 -15.78
N VAL A 31 12.97 -0.38 -15.44
CA VAL A 31 14.42 -0.16 -15.52
C VAL A 31 15.15 -0.35 -14.20
N LEU A 32 14.43 -0.42 -13.08
CA LEU A 32 15.04 -0.56 -11.76
C LEU A 32 15.47 -2.01 -11.51
N SER A 33 16.59 -2.19 -10.81
CA SER A 33 16.92 -3.48 -10.23
C SER A 33 15.90 -3.89 -9.16
N ALA A 34 15.86 -5.16 -8.79
CA ALA A 34 14.90 -5.68 -7.81
C ALA A 34 14.97 -4.95 -6.46
N ASP A 35 16.18 -4.62 -5.98
CA ASP A 35 16.38 -3.94 -4.71
C ASP A 35 15.94 -2.46 -4.77
N GLU A 36 16.23 -1.79 -5.89
CA GLU A 36 15.79 -0.41 -6.12
C GLU A 36 14.28 -0.32 -6.26
N LEU A 37 13.65 -1.28 -6.96
CA LEU A 37 12.21 -1.38 -7.08
C LEU A 37 11.56 -1.59 -5.71
N ALA A 38 12.09 -2.49 -4.89
CA ALA A 38 11.60 -2.72 -3.53
C ALA A 38 11.69 -1.44 -2.67
N ALA A 39 12.81 -0.73 -2.75
CA ALA A 39 12.99 0.55 -2.04
C ALA A 39 12.03 1.64 -2.54
N ALA A 40 11.81 1.73 -3.85
CA ALA A 40 10.88 2.67 -4.46
C ALA A 40 9.42 2.38 -4.03
N VAL A 41 9.02 1.10 -4.06
CA VAL A 41 7.71 0.64 -3.59
C VAL A 41 7.50 0.96 -2.11
N ASP A 42 8.51 0.73 -1.25
CA ASP A 42 8.40 1.06 0.18
C ASP A 42 8.19 2.56 0.42
N ARG A 43 8.97 3.42 -0.27
CA ARG A 43 8.79 4.88 -0.20
C ARG A 43 7.39 5.30 -0.65
N LEU A 44 6.89 4.71 -1.74
CA LEU A 44 5.57 4.98 -2.29
C LEU A 44 4.45 4.58 -1.32
N LYS A 45 4.55 3.38 -0.72
CA LYS A 45 3.60 2.89 0.30
C LYS A 45 3.59 3.82 1.50
N LYS A 46 4.76 4.20 2.02
CA LYS A 46 4.89 5.15 3.15
C LYS A 46 4.21 6.48 2.83
N ALA A 47 4.43 7.03 1.63
CA ALA A 47 3.79 8.27 1.20
C ALA A 47 2.26 8.13 1.12
N HIS A 48 1.75 7.04 0.56
CA HIS A 48 0.32 6.78 0.46
C HIS A 48 -0.36 6.74 1.84
N TYR A 49 0.16 5.93 2.77
CA TYR A 49 -0.43 5.82 4.10
C TYR A 49 -0.32 7.11 4.91
N ARG A 50 0.77 7.88 4.75
CA ARG A 50 0.89 9.22 5.36
C ARG A 50 -0.19 10.18 4.87
N ARG A 51 -0.49 10.19 3.56
CA ARG A 51 -1.58 11.00 3.00
C ARG A 51 -2.95 10.62 3.57
N MET A 52 -3.22 9.31 3.70
CA MET A 52 -4.45 8.81 4.31
C MET A 52 -4.56 9.20 5.80
N ALA A 53 -3.47 9.06 6.56
CA ALA A 53 -3.43 9.45 7.96
C ALA A 53 -3.67 10.96 8.14
N LEU A 54 -3.05 11.80 7.29
CA LEU A 54 -3.26 13.23 7.30
C LEU A 54 -4.71 13.60 6.98
N ALA A 55 -5.32 12.98 5.96
CA ALA A 55 -6.72 13.20 5.62
C ALA A 55 -7.66 12.83 6.77
N SER A 56 -7.40 11.72 7.44
CA SER A 56 -8.14 11.29 8.64
C SER A 56 -7.99 12.28 9.80
N ALA A 57 -6.76 12.74 10.08
CA ALA A 57 -6.51 13.74 11.12
C ALA A 57 -7.23 15.07 10.84
N LYS A 58 -7.18 15.56 9.59
CA LYS A 58 -7.90 16.76 9.17
C LYS A 58 -9.42 16.62 9.36
N LYS A 59 -9.99 15.46 9.03
CA LYS A 59 -11.42 15.21 9.25
C LYS A 59 -11.77 15.29 10.74
N ARG A 60 -11.04 14.55 11.58
CA ARG A 60 -11.27 14.55 13.04
C ARG A 60 -11.14 15.94 13.65
N SER A 61 -10.18 16.74 13.19
CA SER A 61 -10.01 18.13 13.66
C SER A 61 -11.18 19.03 13.29
N ARG A 62 -11.87 18.80 12.17
CA ARG A 62 -13.06 19.56 11.79
C ARG A 62 -14.29 19.13 12.57
N ASP A 63 -14.43 17.84 12.84
CA ASP A 63 -15.59 17.31 13.56
C ASP A 63 -15.54 17.66 15.07
N ALA A 64 -14.36 18.02 15.60
CA ALA A 64 -14.15 18.42 16.99
C ALA A 64 -14.21 19.94 17.24
N ALA A 65 -14.32 20.74 16.17
CA ALA A 65 -14.39 22.20 16.21
C ALA A 65 -15.83 22.67 15.96
#